data_AF-A0A3N5EYB7-F1
#
_entry.id   AF-A0A3N5EYB7-F1
#
_cell.length_a   1.000
_cell.length_b   1.000
_cell.length_c   1.000
_cell.angle_alpha   90.00
_cell.angle_beta   90.00
_cell.angle_gamma   90.00
#
_symmetry.space_group_name_H-M   'P 1'
#
loop_
_entity.id
_entity.type
_entity.pdbx_description
1 polymer ?
#
loop_
_entity_poly.entity_id
_entity_poly.type
_entity_poly.pdbx_seq_one_letter_code
_entity_poly.pdbx_strand_id
1 'polypeptide(L)'
;MKIASPLVLALLAGCINVDVDLGTPGPNYQEKVIESTDSRDKIAIIDVEGVLTSDEQESILATKESQLVAFVEKLKRAEADEDVKAVVIRIDSPGGDVTTSDILYHELVRFKQRKKVPVVAAFMGVAASG
;
A
#
# COMPACT_ATOMS: atom_id res chain seq x y z
N MET A 1 32.58 -36.70 -49.57
CA MET A 1 33.31 -35.83 -48.62
C MET A 1 32.26 -34.91 -47.99
N LYS A 2 31.83 -35.13 -46.73
CA LYS A 2 32.31 -34.42 -45.50
C LYS A 2 32.26 -32.89 -45.73
N ILE A 3 31.54 -32.03 -45.00
CA ILE A 3 31.25 -31.89 -43.55
C ILE A 3 30.28 -30.67 -43.42
N ALA A 4 29.11 -30.80 -42.77
CA ALA A 4 28.80 -30.34 -41.41
C ALA A 4 28.58 -28.82 -41.22
N SER A 5 27.36 -28.50 -40.76
CA SER A 5 26.86 -27.24 -40.17
C SER A 5 27.71 -26.76 -38.97
N PRO A 6 27.73 -25.45 -38.68
CA PRO A 6 26.93 -24.92 -37.56
C PRO A 6 26.27 -23.58 -37.94
N LEU A 7 24.96 -23.35 -37.76
CA LEU A 7 24.23 -23.24 -36.49
C LEU A 7 24.86 -22.19 -35.55
N VAL A 8 24.05 -21.23 -35.13
CA VAL A 8 24.30 -20.27 -34.04
C VAL A 8 25.23 -19.10 -34.37
N LEU A 9 24.73 -18.14 -35.17
CA LEU A 9 25.03 -16.74 -34.88
C LEU A 9 23.72 -16.10 -34.40
N ALA A 10 23.53 -16.25 -33.09
CA ALA A 10 22.36 -15.82 -32.35
C ALA A 10 22.13 -14.32 -32.54
N LEU A 11 20.87 -13.98 -32.83
CA LEU A 11 20.32 -12.65 -32.68
C LEU A 11 20.54 -12.18 -31.23
N LEU A 12 21.56 -11.37 -31.01
CA LEU A 12 21.58 -10.42 -29.91
C LEU A 12 20.88 -9.14 -30.41
N ALA A 13 19.58 -9.28 -30.69
CA ALA A 13 18.67 -8.16 -30.57
C ALA A 13 18.61 -7.87 -29.07
N GLY A 14 19.42 -6.90 -28.63
CA GLY A 14 19.30 -6.35 -27.29
C GLY A 14 17.93 -5.73 -27.14
N CYS A 15 16.98 -6.50 -26.60
CA CYS A 15 15.79 -5.94 -26.00
C CYS A 15 16.26 -5.20 -24.75
N ILE A 16 16.55 -3.91 -24.90
CA ILE A 16 16.61 -3.03 -23.75
C ILE A 16 15.14 -2.89 -23.31
N ASN A 17 14.76 -3.66 -22.29
CA ASN A 17 13.53 -3.41 -21.57
C ASN A 17 13.80 -2.15 -20.75
N VAL A 18 13.53 -0.99 -21.35
CA VAL A 18 13.38 0.24 -20.57
C VAL A 18 12.07 0.06 -19.82
N ASP A 19 12.16 -0.42 -18.59
CA ASP A 19 11.09 -0.30 -17.62
C ASP A 19 11.00 1.19 -17.30
N VAL A 20 10.26 1.92 -18.14
CA VAL A 20 9.88 3.29 -17.85
C VAL A 20 8.79 3.17 -16.80
N ASP A 21 9.20 3.19 -15.53
CA ASP A 21 8.30 3.46 -14.42
C ASP A 21 7.74 4.87 -14.66
N LEU A 22 6.59 4.95 -15.34
CA LEU A 22 5.72 6.13 -15.41
C LEU A 22 5.03 6.29 -14.06
N GLY A 23 5.83 6.22 -12.98
CA GLY A 23 5.42 6.16 -11.61
C GLY A 23 4.45 7.29 -11.35
N THR A 24 3.22 6.90 -10.99
CA THR A 24 2.31 7.81 -10.31
C THR A 24 3.11 8.48 -9.19
N PRO A 25 3.25 9.81 -9.16
CA PRO A 25 3.95 10.49 -8.08
C PRO A 25 3.21 10.15 -6.79
N GLY A 26 3.77 9.23 -6.02
CA GLY A 26 3.14 8.69 -4.84
C GLY A 26 4.07 7.67 -4.19
N PRO A 27 4.11 7.61 -2.85
CA PRO A 27 4.90 6.64 -2.12
C PRO A 27 4.79 5.23 -2.68
N ASN A 28 5.94 4.59 -2.85
CA ASN A 28 6.02 3.24 -3.38
C ASN A 28 5.64 2.23 -2.27
N TYR A 29 4.34 2.08 -2.00
CA TYR A 29 3.87 1.06 -1.05
C TYR A 29 4.09 -0.33 -1.64
N GLN A 30 5.05 -1.06 -1.07
CA GLN A 30 5.30 -2.46 -1.41
C GLN A 30 4.26 -3.32 -0.69
N GLU A 31 3.43 -4.05 -1.44
CA GLU A 31 2.55 -5.06 -0.85
C GLU A 31 3.42 -6.17 -0.28
N LYS A 32 3.29 -6.42 1.03
CA LYS A 32 3.98 -7.54 1.69
C LYS A 32 2.96 -8.63 1.98
N VAL A 33 3.13 -9.78 1.34
CA VAL A 33 2.37 -10.98 1.65
C VAL A 33 2.86 -11.53 2.99
N ILE A 34 1.98 -11.52 3.99
CA ILE A 34 2.26 -12.05 5.33
C ILE A 34 2.01 -13.56 5.37
N GLU A 35 0.94 -14.02 4.71
CA GLU A 35 0.57 -15.41 4.58
C GLU A 35 -0.05 -15.63 3.20
N SER A 36 0.26 -16.77 2.58
CA SER A 36 -0.24 -17.12 1.25
C SER A 36 -1.06 -18.40 1.32
N THR A 37 -2.20 -18.37 0.63
CA THR A 37 -3.06 -19.52 0.36
C THR A 37 -3.09 -19.77 -1.15
N ASP A 38 -3.62 -20.91 -1.58
CA ASP A 38 -3.85 -21.20 -3.00
C ASP A 38 -5.02 -20.38 -3.59
N SER A 39 -5.70 -19.56 -2.77
CA SER A 39 -6.72 -18.62 -3.23
C SER A 39 -6.12 -17.31 -3.74
N ARG A 40 -6.81 -16.71 -4.72
CA ARG A 40 -6.56 -15.34 -5.15
C ARG A 40 -7.07 -14.30 -4.16
N ASP A 41 -8.01 -14.68 -3.29
CA ASP A 41 -8.61 -13.77 -2.32
C ASP A 41 -7.58 -13.26 -1.32
N LYS A 42 -7.59 -11.94 -1.08
CA LYS A 42 -6.67 -11.24 -0.19
C LYS A 42 -7.40 -10.59 0.98
N ILE A 43 -6.69 -10.48 2.10
CA ILE A 43 -7.06 -9.61 3.22
C ILE A 43 -6.01 -8.51 3.29
N ALA A 44 -6.43 -7.26 3.07
CA ALA A 44 -5.52 -6.12 3.14
C ALA A 44 -5.30 -5.73 4.61
N ILE A 45 -4.04 -5.58 5.01
CA ILE A 45 -3.66 -5.09 6.34
C ILE A 45 -3.13 -3.67 6.19
N ILE A 46 -3.75 -2.73 6.89
CA ILE A 46 -3.43 -1.30 6.84
C ILE A 46 -3.03 -0.84 8.24
N ASP A 47 -1.81 -0.36 8.37
CA ASP A 47 -1.26 0.11 9.64
C ASP A 47 -1.45 1.62 9.81
N VAL A 48 -1.94 1.99 11.01
CA VAL A 48 -2.03 3.36 11.53
C VAL A 48 -1.15 3.44 12.77
N GLU A 49 0.04 4.03 12.61
CA GLU A 49 1.09 4.02 13.63
C GLU A 49 1.57 5.43 14.00
N GLY A 50 1.80 5.63 15.29
CA GLY A 50 2.35 6.88 15.82
C GLY A 50 1.34 8.00 15.95
N VAL A 51 1.83 9.21 16.23
CA VAL A 51 0.99 10.39 16.49
C VAL A 51 0.32 10.84 15.20
N LEU A 52 -1.00 11.01 15.24
CA LEU A 52 -1.78 11.54 14.13
C LEU A 52 -1.51 13.05 14.01
N THR A 53 -0.77 13.48 13.00
CA THR A 53 -0.48 14.90 12.76
C THR A 53 -0.94 15.34 11.37
N SER A 54 -1.50 16.55 11.29
CA SER A 54 -1.88 17.20 10.03
C SER A 54 -0.68 17.59 9.17
N ASP A 55 0.45 17.84 9.84
CA ASP A 55 1.63 18.43 9.20
C ASP A 55 2.56 17.34 8.66
N GLU A 56 3.13 17.60 7.49
CA GLU A 56 4.30 16.88 7.00
C GLU A 56 5.44 17.16 7.97
N GLN A 57 5.92 16.15 8.68
CA GLN A 57 7.11 16.31 9.51
C GLN A 57 8.32 16.39 8.57
N GLU A 58 8.65 17.61 8.19
CA GLU A 58 9.96 18.01 7.66
C GLU A 58 11.00 17.79 8.78
N SER A 59 11.51 16.57 8.90
CA SER A 59 12.80 16.37 9.55
C SER A 59 13.88 16.69 8.53
N ILE A 60 14.83 17.53 8.92
CA ILE A 60 16.03 17.95 8.17
C ILE A 60 16.84 16.77 7.60
N LEU A 61 16.56 15.55 8.06
CA LEU A 61 17.22 14.30 7.66
C LEU A 61 16.25 13.25 7.08
N ALA A 62 14.92 13.47 7.11
CA ALA A 62 13.92 12.56 6.56
C ALA A 62 12.56 13.27 6.36
N THR A 63 12.04 13.28 5.14
CA THR A 63 10.65 13.63 4.88
C THR A 63 9.75 12.52 5.45
N LYS A 64 9.11 12.77 6.59
CA LYS A 64 8.03 11.90 7.08
C LYS A 64 6.74 12.33 6.37
N GLU A 65 6.26 11.45 5.49
CA GLU A 65 4.99 11.65 4.78
C GLU A 65 3.83 11.83 5.77
N SER A 66 2.84 12.63 5.37
CA SER A 66 1.60 12.79 6.12
C SER A 66 0.90 11.43 6.28
N GLN A 67 0.67 11.02 7.53
CA GLN A 67 -0.01 9.75 7.85
C GLN A 67 -1.42 9.69 7.21
N LEU A 68 -2.07 10.84 7.04
CA LEU A 68 -3.33 10.97 6.32
C LEU A 68 -3.20 10.52 4.88
N VAL A 69 -2.27 11.13 4.15
CA VAL A 69 -2.05 10.83 2.73
C VAL A 69 -1.73 9.35 2.57
N ALA A 70 -0.87 8.82 3.44
CA ALA A 70 -0.51 7.42 3.41
C ALA A 70 -1.69 6.47 3.64
N PHE A 71 -2.53 6.77 4.63
CA PHE A 71 -3.72 5.97 4.91
C PHE A 71 -4.73 6.01 3.76
N VAL A 72 -5.00 7.20 3.21
CA VAL A 72 -5.93 7.37 2.08
C VAL A 72 -5.44 6.62 0.84
N GLU A 73 -4.15 6.68 0.51
CA GLU A 73 -3.60 5.94 -0.63
C GLU A 73 -3.67 4.42 -0.43
N LYS A 74 -3.41 3.91 0.78
CA LYS A 74 -3.60 2.49 1.11
C LYS A 74 -5.06 2.06 0.94
N LEU A 75 -6.02 2.88 1.38
CA LEU A 75 -7.45 2.60 1.18
C LEU A 75 -7.84 2.58 -0.30
N LYS A 76 -7.35 3.52 -1.11
CA LYS A 76 -7.59 3.55 -2.55
C LYS A 76 -7.04 2.31 -3.26
N ARG A 77 -5.83 1.86 -2.87
CA ARG A 77 -5.25 0.62 -3.41
C ARG A 77 -6.09 -0.60 -3.04
N ALA A 78 -6.52 -0.71 -1.79
CA ALA A 78 -7.41 -1.78 -1.34
C ALA A 78 -8.79 -1.72 -2.03
N GLU A 79 -9.26 -0.52 -2.39
CA GLU A 79 -10.50 -0.33 -3.14
C GLU A 79 -10.37 -0.79 -4.59
N ALA A 80 -9.24 -0.47 -5.25
CA ALA A 80 -8.96 -0.83 -6.63
C ALA A 80 -8.70 -2.34 -6.84
N ASP A 81 -8.17 -3.04 -5.83
CA ASP A 81 -7.89 -4.48 -5.93
C ASP A 81 -9.15 -5.32 -5.71
N GLU A 82 -9.68 -5.95 -6.75
CA GLU A 82 -10.88 -6.81 -6.70
C GLU A 82 -10.67 -8.10 -5.89
N ASP A 83 -9.42 -8.55 -5.74
CA ASP A 83 -9.07 -9.73 -4.98
C ASP A 83 -9.14 -9.45 -3.46
N VAL A 84 -9.17 -8.19 -3.02
CA VAL A 84 -9.35 -7.82 -1.60
C VAL A 84 -10.79 -8.07 -1.14
N LYS A 85 -10.96 -9.06 -0.26
CA LYS A 85 -12.26 -9.47 0.31
C LYS A 85 -12.51 -8.97 1.73
N ALA A 86 -11.48 -8.49 2.42
CA ALA A 86 -11.60 -7.86 3.74
C ALA A 86 -10.42 -6.91 3.99
N VAL A 87 -10.62 -5.95 4.90
CA VAL A 87 -9.57 -5.03 5.36
C VAL A 87 -9.44 -5.11 6.87
N VAL A 88 -8.21 -5.25 7.36
CA VAL A 88 -7.85 -5.15 8.76
C VAL A 88 -7.06 -3.87 8.97
N ILE A 89 -7.54 -3.00 9.86
CA ILE A 89 -6.84 -1.78 10.24
C ILE A 89 -6.17 -2.01 11.59
N ARG A 90 -4.85 -2.06 11.61
CA ARG A 90 -4.08 -2.16 12.85
C ARG A 90 -3.77 -0.77 13.35
N ILE A 91 -4.16 -0.50 14.59
CA ILE A 91 -4.06 0.82 15.21
C ILE A 91 -3.06 0.72 16.36
N ASP A 92 -1.93 1.40 16.20
CA ASP A 92 -0.91 1.61 17.23
C ASP A 92 -0.58 3.11 17.32
N SER A 93 -1.55 3.88 17.82
CA SER A 93 -1.49 5.34 17.89
C SER A 93 -1.91 5.86 19.28
N PRO A 94 -1.15 6.81 19.87
CA PRO A 94 -1.59 7.59 21.03
C PRO A 94 -2.62 8.68 20.67
N GLY A 95 -3.11 8.70 19.42
CA GLY A 95 -3.96 9.73 18.87
C GLY A 95 -3.15 10.95 18.41
N GLY A 96 -3.79 12.13 18.41
CA GLY A 96 -3.13 13.37 18.03
C GLY A 96 -4.13 14.44 17.62
N ASP A 97 -3.92 15.02 16.44
CA ASP A 97 -4.79 16.04 15.87
C ASP A 97 -6.21 15.49 15.64
N VAL A 98 -7.19 16.20 16.21
CA VAL A 98 -8.61 15.83 16.15
C VAL A 98 -9.12 15.92 14.72
N THR A 99 -8.65 16.90 13.94
CA THR A 99 -9.06 17.10 12.54
C THR A 99 -8.59 15.93 11.68
N THR A 100 -7.34 15.51 11.84
CA THR A 100 -6.73 14.34 11.21
C THR A 100 -7.52 13.07 11.52
N SER A 101 -7.85 12.86 12.79
CA SER A 101 -8.64 11.70 13.23
C SER A 101 -10.04 11.68 12.58
N ASP A 102 -10.71 12.83 12.52
CA ASP A 102 -12.03 12.97 11.89
C ASP A 102 -11.96 12.72 10.36
N ILE A 103 -10.93 13.21 9.69
CA ILE A 103 -10.71 12.96 8.26
C ILE A 103 -10.51 11.46 7.99
N LEU A 104 -9.68 10.78 8.79
CA LEU A 104 -9.44 9.33 8.66
C LEU A 104 -10.73 8.54 8.84
N TYR A 105 -11.53 8.90 9.85
CA TYR A 105 -12.82 8.28 10.11
C TYR A 105 -13.77 8.44 8.91
N HIS A 106 -13.91 9.66 8.38
CA HIS A 106 -14.78 9.91 7.23
C HIS A 106 -14.31 9.17 5.98
N GLU A 107 -13.01 9.11 5.71
CA GLU A 107 -12.51 8.37 4.54
C GLU A 107 -12.72 6.87 4.69
N LEU A 108 -12.55 6.33 5.90
CA LEU A 108 -12.85 4.93 6.18
C LEU A 108 -14.34 4.60 6.00
N VAL A 109 -15.23 5.48 6.46
CA VAL A 109 -16.68 5.32 6.27
C VAL A 109 -17.04 5.33 4.78
N ARG A 110 -16.46 6.24 4.00
CA ARG A 110 -16.67 6.29 2.55
C ARG A 110 -16.12 5.04 1.86
N PHE A 111 -14.92 4.59 2.23
CA PHE A 111 -14.34 3.34 1.74
C PHE A 111 -15.29 2.15 1.98
N LYS A 112 -15.84 2.02 3.19
CA LYS A 112 -16.82 0.97 3.52
C LYS A 112 -18.06 1.02 2.63
N GLN A 113 -18.55 2.22 2.32
CA GLN A 113 -19.70 2.41 1.44
C GLN A 113 -19.40 2.04 -0.03
N ARG A 114 -18.20 2.38 -0.52
CA ARG A 114 -17.77 2.12 -1.90
C ARG A 114 -17.41 0.65 -2.13
N LYS A 115 -16.52 0.08 -1.32
CA LYS A 115 -15.96 -1.27 -1.51
C LYS A 115 -16.85 -2.38 -0.97
N LYS A 116 -17.65 -2.11 0.07
CA LYS A 116 -18.61 -3.05 0.68
C LYS A 116 -18.00 -4.39 1.14
N VAL A 117 -16.75 -4.35 1.59
CA VAL A 117 -16.06 -5.49 2.22
C VAL A 117 -16.06 -5.34 3.75
N PRO A 118 -15.96 -6.43 4.52
CA PRO A 118 -15.74 -6.35 5.95
C PRO A 118 -14.49 -5.53 6.29
N VAL A 119 -14.64 -4.63 7.26
CA VAL A 119 -13.53 -3.84 7.81
C VAL A 119 -13.48 -4.08 9.31
N VAL A 120 -12.33 -4.57 9.78
CA VAL A 120 -12.08 -4.88 11.19
C VAL A 120 -10.97 -3.98 11.71
N ALA A 121 -11.19 -3.34 12.85
CA ALA A 121 -10.15 -2.62 13.57
C ALA A 121 -9.49 -3.56 14.58
N ALA A 122 -8.16 -3.58 14.61
CA ALA A 122 -7.34 -4.30 15.55
C ALA A 122 -6.50 -3.28 16.34
N PHE A 123 -6.84 -3.10 17.61
CA PHE A 123 -6.11 -2.21 18.50
C PHE A 123 -4.87 -2.93 19.04
N MET A 124 -3.71 -2.31 18.89
CA MET A 124 -2.40 -2.89 19.21
C MET A 124 -1.91 -2.39 20.59
N GLY A 125 -0.67 -1.92 20.70
CA GLY A 125 -0.05 -1.54 21.97
C GLY A 125 -0.62 -0.26 22.56
N VAL A 126 -0.81 0.76 21.73
CA VAL A 126 -1.42 2.03 22.11
C VAL A 126 -2.56 2.34 21.14
N ALA A 127 -3.75 2.55 21.68
CA ALA A 127 -4.91 2.97 20.90
C ALA A 127 -5.75 3.89 21.78
N ALA A 128 -5.26 5.11 21.98
CA ALA A 128 -5.82 6.07 22.92
C ALA A 128 -6.05 7.41 22.23
N SER A 129 -7.08 8.15 22.66
CA SER A 129 -7.55 9.38 21.98
C SER A 129 -8.02 9.09 20.54
N GLY A 130 -8.28 10.12 19.74
CA GLY A 130 -8.93 10.04 18.41
C GLY A 130 -8.41 8.94 17.48
#